data_AF-A0A139CSC6-F1
#
_entry.id   AF-A0A139CSC6-F1
#
_cell.length_a   1.000
_cell.length_b   1.000
_cell.length_c   1.000
_cell.angle_alpha   90.00
_cell.angle_beta   90.00
_cell.angle_gamma   90.00
#
_symmetry.space_group_name_H-M   'P 1'
#
loop_
_entity.id
_entity.type
_entity.pdbx_description
1 polymer ?
#
loop_
_entity_poly.entity_id
_entity_poly.type
_entity_poly.pdbx_seq_one_letter_code
_entity_poly.pdbx_strand_id
1 'polypeptide(L)'
;MEHCLDIGCIRQKNNIESGTRHEKCRAVHAEQNAIIQAALHGAGIEGATLYCTHQPCILCTKMIINARIKRVVYLTSYPDTDALDFFNDAGVEIINLPVSRLLEDA
;
A
#
# COMPACT_ATOMS: atom_id res chain seq x y z
N MET A 1 16.73 0.91 -13.05
CA MET A 1 16.47 2.36 -12.86
C MET A 1 17.43 2.84 -11.80
N GLU A 2 18.09 3.99 -11.99
CA GLU A 2 18.96 4.57 -10.95
C GLU A 2 18.15 4.96 -9.70
N HIS A 3 18.76 4.85 -8.51
CA HIS A 3 18.07 5.09 -7.25
C HIS A 3 17.86 6.59 -7.03
N CYS A 4 16.71 6.98 -6.47
CA CYS A 4 16.39 8.41 -6.25
C CYS A 4 17.32 9.10 -5.24
N LEU A 5 18.10 8.33 -4.47
CA LEU A 5 19.14 8.87 -3.60
C LEU A 5 20.37 9.35 -4.40
N ASP A 6 20.60 8.79 -5.59
CA ASP A 6 21.76 9.13 -6.42
C ASP A 6 21.46 10.32 -7.34
N ILE A 7 20.25 10.38 -7.87
CA ILE A 7 19.83 11.39 -8.88
C ILE A 7 18.89 12.48 -8.34
N GLY A 8 18.56 12.40 -7.05
CA GLY A 8 17.61 13.29 -6.39
C GLY A 8 16.13 12.95 -6.64
N CYS A 9 15.25 13.65 -5.92
CA CYS A 9 13.81 13.38 -5.90
C CYS A 9 13.03 14.28 -6.87
N ILE A 10 12.38 13.66 -7.86
CA ILE A 10 11.53 14.39 -8.83
C ILE A 10 10.33 15.09 -8.17
N ARG A 11 9.84 14.55 -7.04
CA ARG A 11 8.75 15.15 -6.27
C ARG A 11 9.19 16.47 -5.64
N GLN A 12 10.39 16.50 -5.05
CA GLN A 12 10.97 17.73 -4.50
C GLN A 12 11.23 18.75 -5.61
N LYS A 13 11.85 18.35 -6.73
CA LYS A 13 12.12 19.24 -7.87
C LYS A 13 10.86 19.94 -8.40
N ASN A 14 9.73 19.25 -8.38
CA ASN A 14 8.45 19.77 -8.90
C ASN A 14 7.52 20.29 -7.79
N ASN A 15 7.99 20.44 -6.55
CA ASN A 15 7.20 20.88 -5.40
C ASN A 15 5.88 20.09 -5.22
N ILE A 16 5.95 18.77 -5.39
CA ILE A 16 4.79 17.88 -5.21
C ILE A 16 4.60 17.59 -3.72
N GLU A 17 3.45 17.97 -3.19
CA GLU A 17 3.07 17.76 -1.79
C GLU A 17 3.10 16.28 -1.39
N SER A 18 3.51 15.99 -0.16
CA SER A 18 3.46 14.64 0.39
C SER A 18 2.03 14.09 0.31
N GLY A 19 1.88 12.80 0.01
CA GLY A 19 0.56 12.20 -0.05
C GLY A 19 -0.27 12.47 -1.31
N THR A 20 0.27 13.23 -2.26
CA THR A 20 -0.40 13.51 -3.54
C THR A 20 0.44 13.01 -4.71
N ARG A 21 -0.22 12.81 -5.86
CA ARG A 21 0.43 12.53 -7.15
C ARG A 21 1.47 11.40 -7.10
N HIS A 22 1.10 10.29 -6.47
CA HIS A 22 1.99 9.14 -6.28
C HIS A 22 2.55 8.59 -7.59
N GLU A 23 1.81 8.72 -8.70
CA GLU A 23 2.21 8.32 -10.05
C GLU A 23 3.43 9.09 -10.60
N LYS A 24 3.78 10.23 -9.99
CA LYS A 24 4.99 10.98 -10.34
C LYS A 24 6.25 10.48 -9.65
N CYS A 25 6.13 9.63 -8.63
CA CYS A 25 7.29 9.06 -7.96
C CYS A 25 7.95 7.99 -8.84
N ARG A 26 9.29 7.90 -8.78
CA ARG A 26 10.03 6.78 -9.41
C ARG A 26 9.92 5.49 -8.58
N ALA A 27 9.84 5.65 -7.26
CA ALA A 27 9.68 4.53 -6.35
C ALA A 27 8.22 4.07 -6.33
N VAL A 28 8.05 2.77 -6.21
CA VAL A 28 6.75 2.13 -5.94
C VAL A 28 6.57 1.96 -4.44
N HIS A 29 5.32 1.97 -3.98
CA HIS A 29 5.01 1.71 -2.58
C HIS A 29 5.28 0.25 -2.19
N ALA A 30 5.37 -0.02 -0.89
CA ALA A 30 5.71 -1.35 -0.37
C ALA A 30 4.68 -2.41 -0.81
N GLU A 31 3.39 -2.05 -0.83
CA GLU A 31 2.28 -2.91 -1.24
C GLU A 31 2.39 -3.31 -2.72
N GLN A 32 2.72 -2.34 -3.56
CA GLN A 32 2.95 -2.58 -4.99
C GLN A 32 4.17 -3.48 -5.18
N ASN A 33 5.24 -3.21 -4.45
CA ASN A 33 6.46 -4.02 -4.50
C ASN A 33 6.17 -5.47 -4.09
N ALA A 34 5.43 -5.69 -3.00
CA ALA A 34 5.05 -7.04 -2.56
C ALA A 34 4.27 -7.81 -3.64
N ILE A 35 3.29 -7.18 -4.29
CA ILE A 35 2.54 -7.78 -5.41
C ILE A 35 3.46 -8.09 -6.60
N ILE A 36 4.34 -7.17 -6.97
CA ILE A 36 5.31 -7.35 -8.07
C ILE A 36 6.25 -8.52 -7.76
N GLN A 37 6.78 -8.60 -6.54
CA GLN A 37 7.69 -9.67 -6.14
C GLN A 37 7.01 -11.04 -6.16
N ALA A 38 5.76 -11.12 -5.71
CA ALA A 38 4.97 -12.35 -5.82
C ALA A 38 4.84 -12.80 -7.29
N ALA A 39 4.51 -11.87 -8.18
CA ALA A 39 4.39 -12.16 -9.62
C ALA A 39 5.73 -12.60 -10.24
N LEU A 40 6.84 -11.91 -9.93
CA LEU A 40 8.17 -12.26 -10.44
C LEU A 40 8.64 -13.65 -10.00
N HIS A 41 8.24 -14.08 -8.81
CA HIS A 41 8.62 -15.39 -8.26
C HIS A 41 7.57 -16.48 -8.51
N GLY A 42 6.51 -16.19 -9.27
CA GLY A 42 5.45 -17.16 -9.55
C GLY A 42 4.62 -17.57 -8.32
N ALA A 43 4.60 -16.75 -7.28
CA ALA A 43 3.79 -16.99 -6.09
C ALA A 43 2.36 -16.48 -6.31
N GLY A 44 1.39 -17.40 -6.28
CA GLY A 44 -0.03 -17.05 -6.31
C GLY A 44 -0.47 -16.34 -5.02
N ILE A 45 -1.13 -15.20 -5.17
CA ILE A 45 -1.60 -14.35 -4.05
C ILE A 45 -3.12 -14.13 -4.04
N GLU A 46 -3.85 -14.88 -4.86
CA GLU A 46 -5.32 -14.90 -4.81
C GLU A 46 -5.78 -15.43 -3.44
N GLY A 47 -6.68 -14.71 -2.78
CA GLY A 47 -7.16 -15.07 -1.44
C GLY A 47 -6.21 -14.70 -0.30
N ALA A 48 -5.05 -14.10 -0.57
CA ALA A 48 -4.05 -13.81 0.45
C ALA A 48 -4.47 -12.71 1.43
N THR A 49 -3.69 -12.56 2.50
CA THR A 49 -3.73 -11.43 3.43
C THR A 49 -2.47 -10.57 3.24
N LEU A 50 -2.65 -9.26 3.05
CA LEU A 50 -1.56 -8.30 2.99
C LEU A 50 -1.41 -7.57 4.32
N TYR A 51 -0.20 -7.56 4.86
CA TYR A 51 0.17 -6.79 6.04
C TYR A 51 1.04 -5.61 5.62
N CYS A 52 0.68 -4.41 6.05
CA CYS A 52 1.45 -3.19 5.78
C CYS A 52 1.47 -2.28 7.02
N THR A 53 2.41 -1.35 7.09
CA THR A 53 2.49 -0.46 8.25
C THR A 53 1.45 0.66 8.19
N HIS A 54 1.27 1.25 7.01
CA HIS A 54 0.32 2.35 6.79
C HIS A 54 -0.86 1.87 5.96
N GLN A 55 -2.00 2.53 6.12
CA GLN A 55 -3.17 2.32 5.27
C GLN A 55 -2.78 2.47 3.79
N PRO A 56 -3.15 1.52 2.92
CA PRO A 56 -2.87 1.63 1.49
C PRO A 56 -3.50 2.86 0.87
N CYS A 57 -2.75 3.58 0.03
CA CYS A 57 -3.31 4.67 -0.76
C CYS A 57 -4.21 4.13 -1.89
N ILE A 58 -5.03 5.00 -2.49
CA ILE A 58 -5.96 4.62 -3.55
C ILE A 58 -5.35 3.82 -4.73
N LEU A 59 -4.08 4.08 -5.09
CA LEU A 59 -3.40 3.31 -6.15
C LEU A 59 -3.07 1.89 -5.68
N CYS A 60 -2.62 1.73 -4.44
CA CYS A 60 -2.32 0.42 -3.86
C CYS A 60 -3.61 -0.37 -3.64
N THR A 61 -4.67 0.27 -3.13
CA THR A 61 -6.01 -0.32 -2.99
C THR A 61 -6.50 -0.95 -4.28
N LYS A 62 -6.45 -0.21 -5.39
CA LYS A 62 -6.85 -0.73 -6.71
C LYS A 62 -6.02 -1.95 -7.12
N MET A 63 -4.72 -1.94 -6.87
CA MET A 63 -3.85 -3.10 -7.18
C MET A 63 -4.17 -4.31 -6.30
N ILE A 64 -4.38 -4.10 -5.01
CA ILE A 64 -4.71 -5.16 -4.03
C ILE A 64 -6.01 -5.86 -4.42
N ILE A 65 -7.05 -5.08 -4.75
CA ILE A 65 -8.36 -5.59 -5.19
C ILE A 65 -8.19 -6.43 -6.48
N ASN A 66 -7.48 -5.90 -7.47
CA ASN A 66 -7.30 -6.60 -8.76
C ASN A 66 -6.37 -7.82 -8.65
N ALA A 67 -5.47 -7.84 -7.67
CA ALA A 67 -4.67 -9.01 -7.32
C ALA A 67 -5.46 -10.10 -6.56
N ARG A 68 -6.75 -9.85 -6.27
CA ARG A 68 -7.67 -10.74 -5.54
C ARG A 68 -7.22 -11.08 -4.12
N ILE A 69 -6.48 -10.17 -3.49
CA ILE A 69 -6.19 -10.24 -2.05
C ILE A 69 -7.50 -10.00 -1.30
N LYS A 70 -7.77 -10.80 -0.26
CA LYS A 70 -9.07 -10.78 0.45
C LYS A 70 -9.04 -10.07 1.78
N ARG A 71 -7.84 -9.81 2.32
CA ARG A 71 -7.68 -9.15 3.60
C ARG A 71 -6.47 -8.23 3.61
N VAL A 72 -6.62 -7.07 4.23
CA VAL A 72 -5.56 -6.09 4.47
C VAL A 72 -5.51 -5.75 5.95
N VAL A 73 -4.32 -5.81 6.55
CA VAL A 73 -4.08 -5.43 7.94
C VAL A 73 -3.03 -4.33 7.98
N TYR A 74 -3.34 -3.22 8.65
CA TYR A 74 -2.45 -2.07 8.75
C TYR A 74 -2.41 -1.46 10.16
N LEU A 75 -1.32 -0.77 10.50
CA LEU A 75 -1.09 -0.22 11.83
C LEU A 75 -1.54 1.25 11.95
N THR A 76 -1.19 2.07 10.95
CA THR A 76 -1.37 3.53 10.99
C THR A 76 -2.35 3.98 9.91
N SER A 77 -3.43 4.65 10.32
CA SER A 77 -4.41 5.20 9.39
C SER A 77 -3.87 6.38 8.61
N TYR A 78 -4.38 6.52 7.38
CA TYR A 78 -4.06 7.62 6.49
C TYR A 78 -5.35 8.41 6.21
N PRO A 79 -5.31 9.74 6.06
CA PRO A 79 -6.52 10.57 5.90
C PRO A 79 -7.12 10.48 4.48
N ASP A 80 -7.22 9.28 3.92
CA ASP A 80 -7.84 8.97 2.62
C ASP A 80 -9.00 8.01 2.88
N THR A 81 -10.24 8.51 2.86
CA THR A 81 -11.43 7.69 3.08
C THR A 81 -11.82 6.89 1.83
N ASP A 82 -11.52 7.40 0.64
CA ASP A 82 -11.91 6.78 -0.63
C ASP A 82 -11.29 5.38 -0.78
N ALA A 83 -10.06 5.22 -0.28
CA ALA A 83 -9.39 3.91 -0.25
C ALA A 83 -10.18 2.86 0.57
N LEU A 84 -10.82 3.25 1.67
CA LEU A 84 -11.60 2.32 2.51
C LEU A 84 -12.92 1.93 1.84
N ASP A 85 -13.58 2.88 1.20
CA ASP A 85 -14.83 2.63 0.46
C ASP A 85 -14.59 1.63 -0.68
N PHE A 86 -13.47 1.76 -1.40
CA PHE A 86 -13.11 0.83 -2.47
C PHE A 86 -12.89 -0.59 -1.96
N PHE A 87 -12.27 -0.76 -0.79
CA PHE A 87 -12.11 -2.08 -0.19
C PHE A 87 -13.47 -2.68 0.22
N ASN A 88 -14.34 -1.87 0.81
CA ASN A 88 -15.69 -2.30 1.18
C ASN A 88 -16.51 -2.74 -0.04
N ASP A 89 -16.52 -1.93 -1.11
CA ASP A 89 -17.24 -2.23 -2.35
C ASP A 89 -16.73 -3.51 -3.03
N ALA A 90 -15.42 -3.77 -2.93
CA ALA A 90 -14.80 -4.97 -3.48
C ALA A 90 -14.92 -6.21 -2.58
N GLY A 91 -15.50 -6.08 -1.38
CA GLY A 91 -15.60 -7.16 -0.39
C GLY A 91 -14.23 -7.64 0.11
N VAL A 92 -13.27 -6.72 0.27
CA VAL A 92 -11.96 -6.98 0.88
C VAL A 92 -12.02 -6.57 2.35
N GLU A 93 -11.69 -7.50 3.25
CA GLU A 93 -11.64 -7.23 4.68
C GLU A 93 -10.47 -6.28 4.99
N ILE A 94 -10.74 -5.17 5.66
CA ILE A 94 -9.72 -4.20 6.06
C ILE A 94 -9.71 -4.01 7.58
N ILE A 95 -8.54 -4.22 8.19
CA ILE A 95 -8.37 -4.18 9.65
C ILE A 95 -7.29 -3.17 10.02
N ASN A 96 -7.67 -2.20 10.85
CA ASN A 96 -6.71 -1.40 11.59
C ASN A 96 -6.32 -2.14 12.88
N LEU A 97 -5.04 -2.47 13.01
CA LEU A 97 -4.46 -3.11 14.19
C LEU A 97 -3.34 -2.21 14.73
N PRO A 98 -3.66 -1.19 15.55
CA PRO A 98 -2.66 -0.22 15.99
C PRO A 98 -1.64 -0.87 16.91
N VAL A 99 -0.41 -0.33 16.94
CA VAL A 99 0.70 -0.88 17.74
C VAL A 99 0.34 -1.01 19.22
N SER A 100 -0.46 -0.08 19.77
CA SER A 100 -0.94 -0.16 21.15
C SER A 100 -1.62 -1.50 21.47
N ARG A 101 -2.39 -2.03 20.52
CA ARG A 101 -3.12 -3.30 20.67
C ARG A 101 -2.24 -4.53 20.51
N LEU A 102 -1.09 -4.42 19.83
CA LEU A 102 -0.11 -5.50 19.72
C LEU A 102 0.67 -5.70 21.02
N LEU A 103 0.85 -4.63 21.79
CA LEU A 103 1.61 -4.62 23.04
C LEU A 103 0.77 -5.03 24.26
N GLU A 104 -0.56 -5.08 24.13
CA GLU A 104 -1.47 -5.55 25.19
C GLU A 104 -1.41 -7.08 25.37
N ASP A 105 -0.98 -7.82 24.33
CA ASP A 105 -0.88 -9.29 24.31
C ASP A 105 0.56 -9.83 24.53
N ALA A 106 1.53 -8.95 24.81
CA ALA A 106 2.97 -9.26 24.95
C ALA A 106 3.45 -9.15 26.41
#